data_AF-A0A353ET44-F1
#
_entry.id   AF-A0A353ET44-F1
#
_cell.length_a   1.000
_cell.length_b   1.000
_cell.length_c   1.000
_cell.angle_alpha   90.00
_cell.angle_beta   90.00
_cell.angle_gamma   90.00
#
_symmetry.space_group_name_H-M   'P 1'
#
loop_
_entity.id
_entity.type
_entity.pdbx_description
1 polymer ?
#
loop_
_entity_poly.entity_id
_entity_poly.type
_entity_poly.pdbx_seq_one_letter_code
_entity_poly.pdbx_strand_id
1 'polypeptide(L)'
;MNQWTLLVGMLPLVYNLSAGHIGPMVMDARQSEEIFLTAAQSLFAIVIIANLRFSITEALLLFVLFMTQIFFTSTEARTIYAFVYIALAIGWFFAVKSNKKGFQEILKIAIKR
;
A
#
# COMPACT_ATOMS: atom_id res chain seq x y z
N MET A 1 -13.02 -6.23 2.56
CA MET A 1 -11.59 -6.32 2.18
C MET A 1 -10.82 -6.92 3.33
N ASN A 2 -10.19 -8.07 3.12
CA ASN A 2 -9.34 -8.75 4.09
C ASN A 2 -7.98 -9.16 3.48
N GLN A 3 -7.68 -8.71 2.26
CA GLN A 3 -6.52 -9.17 1.50
C GLN A 3 -5.20 -8.66 2.10
N TRP A 4 -5.18 -7.42 2.60
CA TRP A 4 -4.00 -6.83 3.24
C TRP A 4 -3.78 -7.23 4.69
N THR A 5 -4.75 -7.90 5.30
CA THR A 5 -4.72 -8.26 6.72
C THR A 5 -4.85 -9.76 6.90
N LEU A 6 -6.01 -10.32 6.52
CA LEU A 6 -6.28 -11.73 6.62
C LEU A 6 -5.45 -12.56 5.62
N LEU A 7 -5.38 -12.20 4.34
CA LEU A 7 -4.59 -13.00 3.39
C LEU A 7 -3.09 -12.93 3.72
N VAL A 8 -2.54 -11.73 3.94
CA VAL A 8 -1.13 -11.57 4.35
C VAL A 8 -0.82 -12.32 5.65
N GLY A 9 -1.74 -12.33 6.62
CA GLY A 9 -1.57 -13.07 7.88
C GLY A 9 -1.76 -14.58 7.76
N MET A 10 -2.60 -15.05 6.84
CA MET A 10 -2.88 -16.47 6.63
C MET A 10 -1.76 -17.19 5.86
N LEU A 11 -1.01 -16.50 5.00
CA LEU A 11 0.06 -17.10 4.20
C LEU A 11 1.16 -17.76 5.09
N PRO A 12 1.75 -17.07 6.08
CA PRO A 12 2.72 -17.70 6.98
C PRO A 12 2.12 -18.82 7.84
N LEU A 13 0.84 -18.71 8.21
CA LEU A 13 0.15 -19.75 8.99
C LEU A 13 0.02 -21.05 8.20
N VAL A 14 -0.50 -20.97 6.97
CA VAL A 14 -0.67 -22.15 6.11
C VAL A 14 0.70 -22.72 5.68
N TYR A 15 1.69 -21.87 5.43
CA TYR A 15 3.08 -22.30 5.16
C TYR A 15 3.62 -23.18 6.28
N ASN A 16 3.55 -22.72 7.53
CA ASN A 16 4.02 -23.47 8.69
C ASN A 16 3.24 -24.76 8.93
N LEU A 17 1.91 -24.71 8.78
CA LEU A 17 1.07 -25.91 8.87
C LEU A 17 1.47 -26.95 7.84
N SER A 18 1.76 -26.54 6.60
CA SER A 18 2.20 -27.46 5.52
C SER A 18 3.63 -27.98 5.73
N ALA A 19 4.50 -27.20 6.37
CA ALA A 19 5.88 -27.55 6.62
C ALA A 19 6.08 -28.45 7.86
N GLY A 20 5.03 -28.68 8.66
CA GLY A 20 5.06 -29.54 9.85
C GLY A 20 5.89 -29.00 11.02
N HIS A 21 6.32 -27.74 10.97
CA HIS A 21 7.07 -27.07 12.04
C HIS A 21 6.80 -25.56 12.02
N ILE A 22 7.09 -24.89 13.14
CA ILE A 22 6.95 -23.44 13.26
C ILE A 22 8.29 -22.78 12.92
N GLY A 23 8.28 -21.91 11.92
CA GLY A 23 9.41 -21.10 11.48
C GLY A 23 8.96 -19.86 10.69
N PRO A 24 9.89 -18.93 10.41
CA PRO A 24 9.59 -17.80 9.54
C PRO A 24 9.34 -18.30 8.11
N MET A 25 8.36 -17.69 7.43
CA MET A 25 8.22 -17.86 5.99
C MET A 25 9.39 -17.13 5.32
N VAL A 26 10.35 -17.89 4.79
CA VAL A 26 11.53 -17.34 4.14
C VAL A 26 11.10 -16.71 2.81
N MET A 27 11.42 -15.44 2.63
CA MET A 27 11.14 -14.70 1.41
C MET A 27 12.44 -14.45 0.66
N ASP A 28 12.41 -14.61 -0.65
CA ASP A 28 13.50 -14.14 -1.50
C ASP A 28 13.47 -12.61 -1.65
N ALA A 29 14.54 -12.05 -2.22
CA ALA A 29 14.67 -10.61 -2.42
C ALA A 29 13.47 -10.05 -3.22
N ARG A 30 13.10 -10.74 -4.31
CA ARG A 30 11.99 -10.32 -5.18
C ARG A 30 10.67 -10.24 -4.43
N GLN A 31 10.32 -11.26 -3.64
CA GLN A 31 9.09 -11.29 -2.85
C GLN A 31 9.05 -10.14 -1.84
N SER A 32 10.17 -9.88 -1.14
CA SER A 32 10.25 -8.78 -0.19
C SER A 32 10.08 -7.41 -0.86
N GLU A 33 10.65 -7.23 -2.05
CA GLU A 33 10.52 -6.01 -2.83
C GLU A 33 9.08 -5.82 -3.35
N GLU A 34 8.41 -6.89 -3.80
CA GLU A 34 7.01 -6.83 -4.24
C GLU A 34 6.08 -6.45 -3.08
N ILE A 35 6.31 -7.00 -1.88
CA ILE A 35 5.57 -6.61 -0.68
C ILE A 35 5.82 -5.13 -0.36
N PHE A 36 7.07 -4.67 -0.45
CA PHE A 36 7.42 -3.27 -0.21
C PHE A 36 6.77 -2.31 -1.21
N LEU A 37 6.85 -2.61 -2.51
CA LEU A 37 6.17 -1.84 -3.56
C LEU A 37 4.67 -1.76 -3.30
N THR A 38 4.06 -2.90 -2.96
CA THR A 38 2.61 -2.94 -2.77
C THR A 38 2.18 -2.26 -1.47
N ALA A 39 3.02 -2.27 -0.44
CA ALA A 39 2.82 -1.47 0.77
C ALA A 39 2.91 0.04 0.47
N ALA A 40 3.87 0.46 -0.36
CA ALA A 40 3.99 1.85 -0.82
C ALA A 40 2.76 2.30 -1.63
N GLN A 41 2.28 1.47 -2.55
CA GLN A 41 1.03 1.73 -3.29
C GLN A 41 -0.17 1.84 -2.34
N SER A 42 -0.28 0.92 -1.38
CA SER A 42 -1.34 0.93 -0.36
C SER A 42 -1.33 2.21 0.46
N LEU A 43 -0.14 2.68 0.88
CA LEU A 43 0.03 3.94 1.59
C LEU A 43 -0.48 5.13 0.76
N PHE A 44 -0.12 5.19 -0.52
CA PHE A 44 -0.59 6.26 -1.41
C PHE A 44 -2.11 6.23 -1.59
N ALA A 45 -2.69 5.04 -1.77
CA ALA A 45 -4.14 4.87 -1.87
C ALA A 45 -4.88 5.34 -0.60
N ILE A 46 -4.33 5.05 0.59
CA ILE A 46 -4.85 5.54 1.88
C ILE A 46 -4.84 7.07 1.91
N VAL A 47 -3.75 7.70 1.48
CA VAL A 47 -3.66 9.17 1.46
C VAL A 47 -4.68 9.77 0.51
N ILE A 48 -4.84 9.22 -0.70
CA ILE A 48 -5.83 9.70 -1.67
C ILE A 48 -7.24 9.70 -1.05
N ILE A 49 -7.63 8.60 -0.41
CA ILE A 49 -9.00 8.44 0.13
C ILE A 49 -9.16 9.00 1.56
N ALA A 50 -8.13 9.62 2.14
CA ALA A 50 -8.15 10.16 3.50
C ALA A 50 -9.24 11.23 3.71
N ASN A 51 -9.70 11.88 2.63
CA ASN A 51 -10.79 12.85 2.65
C ASN A 51 -12.18 12.25 2.32
N LEU A 52 -12.27 10.92 2.18
CA LEU A 52 -13.47 10.15 1.82
C LEU A 52 -14.08 10.51 0.45
N ARG A 53 -13.28 11.10 -0.44
CA ARG A 53 -13.64 11.38 -1.84
C ARG A 53 -12.61 10.73 -2.74
N PHE A 54 -13.04 10.34 -3.93
CA PHE A 54 -12.17 9.75 -4.93
C PHE A 54 -12.56 10.26 -6.31
N SER A 55 -11.67 11.06 -6.90
CA SER A 55 -11.87 11.71 -8.20
C SER A 55 -11.37 10.85 -9.35
N ILE A 56 -11.86 11.13 -10.57
CA ILE A 56 -11.39 10.47 -11.80
C ILE A 56 -9.88 10.70 -12.01
N THR A 57 -9.36 11.88 -11.66
CA THR A 57 -7.94 12.19 -11.75
C THR A 57 -7.08 11.32 -10.84
N GLU A 58 -7.54 11.07 -9.60
CA GLU A 58 -6.85 10.18 -8.66
C GLU A 58 -6.92 8.72 -9.11
N ALA A 59 -8.07 8.31 -9.66
CA ALA A 59 -8.24 6.99 -10.24
C ALA A 59 -7.31 6.74 -11.43
N LEU A 60 -7.22 7.72 -12.35
CA LEU A 60 -6.33 7.64 -13.51
C LEU A 60 -4.86 7.63 -13.08
N LEU A 61 -4.48 8.43 -12.09
CA LEU A 61 -3.11 8.42 -11.56
C LEU A 61 -2.73 7.04 -11.00
N LEU A 62 -3.57 6.46 -10.15
CA LEU A 62 -3.36 5.11 -9.62
C LEU A 62 -3.32 4.07 -10.74
N PHE A 63 -4.25 4.14 -11.68
CA PHE A 63 -4.33 3.21 -12.80
C PHE A 63 -3.08 3.25 -13.68
N VAL A 64 -2.61 4.44 -14.07
CA VAL A 64 -1.42 4.58 -14.91
C VAL A 64 -0.17 4.09 -14.18
N LEU A 65 0.01 4.45 -12.92
CA LEU A 65 1.13 3.98 -12.12
C LEU A 65 1.13 2.46 -11.99
N PHE A 66 -0.03 1.84 -11.78
CA PHE A 66 -0.17 0.39 -11.70
C PHE A 66 0.03 -0.30 -13.06
N MET A 67 -0.65 0.16 -14.11
CA MET A 67 -0.61 -0.48 -15.43
C MET A 67 0.78 -0.47 -16.05
N THR A 68 1.55 0.60 -15.81
CA THR A 68 2.92 0.67 -16.33
C THR A 68 3.86 -0.34 -15.68
N GLN A 69 3.66 -0.71 -14.40
CA GLN A 69 4.45 -1.74 -13.72
C GLN A 69 4.34 -3.13 -14.36
N ILE A 70 3.21 -3.43 -15.03
CA ILE A 70 3.03 -4.70 -15.76
C ILE A 70 4.09 -4.86 -16.86
N PHE A 71 4.55 -3.74 -17.44
CA PHE A 71 5.57 -3.73 -18.50
C PHE A 71 6.99 -3.55 -17.95
N PHE A 72 7.14 -2.97 -16.76
CA PHE A 72 8.45 -2.68 -16.14
C PHE A 72 8.70 -3.57 -14.91
N THR A 73 9.21 -4.78 -15.13
CA THR A 73 9.31 -5.82 -14.10
C THR A 73 10.69 -5.94 -13.42
N SER A 74 11.67 -5.15 -13.86
CA SER A 74 13.02 -5.11 -13.29
C SER A 74 13.02 -4.66 -11.83
N THR A 75 13.99 -5.11 -11.05
CA THR A 75 14.16 -4.70 -9.63
C THR A 75 14.30 -3.19 -9.49
N GLU A 76 15.06 -2.54 -10.37
CA GLU A 76 15.25 -1.09 -10.38
C GLU A 76 13.91 -0.37 -10.56
N ALA A 77 13.09 -0.82 -11.53
CA ALA A 77 11.75 -0.26 -11.75
C ALA A 77 10.89 -0.39 -10.49
N ARG A 78 10.84 -1.58 -9.88
CA ARG A 78 10.07 -1.84 -8.65
C ARG A 78 10.45 -0.88 -7.52
N THR A 79 11.75 -0.68 -7.30
CA THR A 79 12.27 0.27 -6.32
C THR A 79 11.87 1.71 -6.66
N ILE A 80 12.01 2.12 -7.92
CA ILE A 80 11.60 3.46 -8.38
C ILE A 80 10.11 3.69 -8.13
N TYR A 81 9.24 2.76 -8.53
CA TYR A 81 7.79 2.87 -8.30
C TYR A 81 7.46 2.97 -6.81
N ALA A 82 8.11 2.17 -5.96
CA ALA A 82 7.89 2.23 -4.51
C ALA A 82 8.21 3.62 -3.94
N PHE A 83 9.35 4.20 -4.31
CA PHE A 83 9.71 5.55 -3.87
C PHE A 83 8.82 6.63 -4.50
N VAL A 84 8.38 6.46 -5.75
CA VAL A 84 7.40 7.36 -6.39
C VAL A 84 6.09 7.36 -5.62
N TYR A 85 5.56 6.18 -5.24
CA TYR A 85 4.35 6.11 -4.42
C TYR A 85 4.52 6.77 -3.05
N ILE A 86 5.65 6.57 -2.39
CA ILE A 86 5.93 7.21 -1.10
C ILE A 86 6.02 8.73 -1.25
N ALA A 87 6.75 9.21 -2.26
CA ALA A 87 6.89 10.64 -2.52
C ALA A 87 5.53 11.28 -2.87
N LEU A 88 4.71 10.60 -3.68
CA LEU A 88 3.36 11.03 -3.99
C LEU A 88 2.47 11.00 -2.75
N ALA A 89 2.54 9.99 -1.90
CA ALA A 89 1.79 9.94 -0.64
C ALA A 89 2.11 11.14 0.26
N ILE A 90 3.39 11.44 0.44
CA ILE A 90 3.84 12.60 1.22
C ILE A 90 3.34 13.89 0.54
N GLY A 91 3.63 14.08 -0.74
CA GLY A 91 3.24 15.27 -1.49
C GLY A 91 1.74 15.52 -1.49
N TRP A 92 0.93 14.50 -1.75
CA TRP A 92 -0.53 14.58 -1.81
C TRP A 92 -1.13 14.90 -0.43
N PHE A 93 -0.62 14.28 0.64
CA PHE A 93 -1.07 14.55 2.01
C PHE A 93 -0.86 16.02 2.39
N PHE A 94 0.27 16.61 2.00
CA PHE A 94 0.57 18.01 2.31
C PHE A 94 -0.12 19.01 1.38
N ALA A 95 -0.22 18.69 0.08
CA ALA A 95 -0.83 19.55 -0.93
C ALA A 95 -2.35 19.64 -0.78
N VAL A 96 -3.03 18.52 -0.50
CA VAL A 96 -4.48 18.48 -0.39
C VAL A 96 -4.91 18.84 1.02
N LYS A 97 -5.28 20.11 1.22
CA LYS A 97 -5.79 20.62 2.52
C LYS A 97 -6.96 19.80 3.06
N SER A 98 -7.79 19.23 2.18
CA SER A 98 -8.92 18.38 2.56
C SER A 98 -8.48 17.06 3.23
N ASN A 99 -7.31 16.52 2.89
CA ASN A 99 -6.81 15.26 3.47
C ASN A 99 -6.45 15.45 4.94
N LYS A 100 -5.85 16.59 5.28
CA LYS A 100 -5.56 16.96 6.67
C LYS A 100 -6.83 17.06 7.51
N LYS A 101 -7.89 17.66 6.95
CA LYS A 101 -9.20 17.76 7.62
C LYS A 101 -9.83 16.38 7.81
N GLY A 102 -9.88 15.56 6.76
CA GLY A 102 -10.41 14.19 6.85
C GLY A 102 -9.68 13.35 7.88
N PHE A 103 -8.35 13.40 7.89
CA PHE A 103 -7.52 12.72 8.88
C PHE A 103 -7.78 13.19 10.31
N GLN A 104 -7.92 14.51 10.53
CA GLN A 104 -8.25 15.07 11.84
C GLN A 104 -9.61 14.60 12.34
N GLU A 105 -10.62 14.52 11.48
CA GLU A 105 -11.94 14.01 11.87
C GLU A 105 -11.90 12.54 12.26
N ILE A 106 -11.15 11.72 11.51
CA ILE A 106 -10.93 10.30 11.85
C ILE A 106 -10.26 10.17 13.23
N LEU A 107 -9.19 10.95 13.49
CA LEU A 107 -8.51 10.93 14.78
C LEU A 107 -9.41 11.36 15.94
N LYS A 108 -10.23 12.40 15.75
CA LYS A 108 -11.18 12.84 16.78
C LYS A 108 -12.18 11.74 17.12
N ILE A 109 -12.70 11.03 16.11
CA ILE A 109 -13.62 9.91 16.33
C ILE A 109 -12.94 8.77 17.08
N ALA A 110 -11.69 8.43 16.72
CA ALA A 110 -10.95 7.34 17.34
C ALA A 110 -10.59 7.62 18.81
N ILE A 111 -10.23 8.86 19.15
CA ILE A 111 -9.84 9.26 20.51
C ILE A 111 -11.06 9.42 21.44
N LYS A 112 -12.24 9.71 20.89
CA LYS A 112 -13.47 9.95 21.66
C LYS A 112 -14.26 8.66 21.97
N ARG A 113 -13.80 7.51 21.49
CA ARG A 113 -14.31 6.18 21.87
C ARG A 113 -13.44 5.58 22.97
#